data_AF-A0A2K0SYL5-F1
#
_entry.id   AF-A0A2K0SYL5-F1
#
_cell.length_a   1.000
_cell.length_b   1.000
_cell.length_c   1.000
_cell.angle_alpha   90.00
_cell.angle_beta   90.00
_cell.angle_gamma   90.00
#
_symmetry.space_group_name_H-M   'P 1'
#
loop_
_entity.id
_entity.type
_entity.pdbx_description
1 polymer ?
#
loop_
_entity_poly.entity_id
_entity_poly.type
_entity_poly.pdbx_seq_one_letter_code
_entity_poly.pdbx_strand_id
1 'polypeptide(L)'
;MKATVGWEGKLNNFFLKSLDHVKALTAQQAPAKELLALCDQLRDVHLWNLGIYLEDRNNCQPALVRPLDKLLIKARAEQEAAHAAKAKAKLEQEAGEAERDKELRERAMVDPLLMFKTSEYLEWDKNGIPTVDAAGNVVSKNKHKKLVREWEKQKKRHEEWLVMQHTA
;
A
#
# COMPACT_ATOMS: atom_id res chain seq x y z
N MET A 1 18.84 -45.57 9.52
CA MET A 1 19.88 -44.57 9.83
C MET A 1 19.60 -43.32 9.01
N LYS A 2 19.24 -42.19 9.62
CA LYS A 2 19.05 -40.92 8.89
C LYS A 2 20.44 -40.29 8.71
N ALA A 3 20.96 -40.28 7.50
CA ALA A 3 22.21 -39.58 7.19
C ALA A 3 21.98 -38.08 7.42
N THR A 4 22.50 -37.53 8.52
CA THR A 4 22.60 -36.10 8.71
C THR A 4 23.63 -35.59 7.71
N VAL A 5 23.16 -35.16 6.54
CA VAL A 5 24.02 -34.51 5.54
C VAL A 5 24.63 -33.29 6.22
N GLY A 6 25.94 -33.32 6.45
CA GLY A 6 26.68 -32.21 7.04
C GLY A 6 26.45 -30.92 6.28
N TRP A 7 26.72 -29.77 6.91
CA TRP A 7 26.51 -28.46 6.29
C TRP A 7 27.20 -28.34 4.92
N GLU A 8 28.39 -28.92 4.78
CA GLU A 8 29.13 -29.05 3.51
C GLU A 8 28.42 -29.90 2.45
N GLY A 9 27.76 -30.99 2.85
CA GLY A 9 27.00 -31.83 1.94
C GLY A 9 25.71 -31.17 1.44
N LYS A 10 25.08 -30.35 2.29
CA LYS A 10 23.94 -29.50 1.88
C LYS A 10 24.37 -28.41 0.90
N LEU A 11 25.52 -27.78 1.15
CA LEU A 11 26.16 -26.81 0.28
C LEU A 11 26.47 -27.41 -1.10
N ASN A 12 27.17 -28.55 -1.15
CA ASN A 12 27.48 -29.22 -2.42
C ASN A 12 26.22 -29.66 -3.17
N ASN A 13 25.22 -30.21 -2.49
CA ASN A 13 23.95 -30.58 -3.14
C ASN A 13 23.24 -29.37 -3.74
N PHE A 14 23.30 -28.22 -3.05
CA PHE A 14 22.70 -26.98 -3.51
C PHE A 14 23.40 -26.43 -4.77
N PHE A 15 24.74 -26.34 -4.76
CA PHE A 15 25.51 -25.88 -5.93
C PHE A 15 25.34 -26.81 -7.14
N LEU A 16 25.26 -28.13 -6.91
CA LEU A 16 25.00 -29.08 -7.99
C LEU A 16 23.61 -28.84 -8.60
N LYS A 17 22.58 -28.63 -7.76
CA LYS A 17 21.22 -28.32 -8.24
C LYS A 17 21.15 -27.00 -9.01
N SER A 18 21.81 -25.94 -8.54
CA SER A 18 21.81 -24.65 -9.24
C SER A 18 22.54 -24.75 -10.58
N LEU A 19 23.64 -25.51 -10.64
CA LEU A 19 24.36 -25.80 -11.88
C LEU A 19 23.48 -26.58 -12.87
N ASP A 20 22.69 -27.55 -12.39
CA ASP A 20 21.78 -28.32 -13.23
C ASP A 20 20.63 -27.45 -13.77
N HIS A 21 20.09 -26.52 -12.99
CA HIS A 21 19.11 -25.54 -13.47
C HIS A 21 19.69 -24.60 -14.54
N VAL A 22 20.91 -24.11 -14.35
CA VAL A 22 21.61 -23.30 -15.37
C VAL A 22 21.78 -24.11 -16.67
N LYS A 23 22.23 -25.36 -16.56
CA LYS A 23 22.39 -26.27 -17.71
C LYS A 23 21.07 -26.55 -18.41
N ALA A 24 19.98 -26.70 -17.68
CA ALA A 24 18.65 -26.92 -18.25
C ALA A 24 18.18 -25.68 -19.03
N LEU A 25 18.33 -24.48 -18.47
CA LEU A 25 17.95 -23.23 -19.14
C LEU A 25 18.79 -22.95 -20.38
N THR A 26 20.10 -23.23 -20.33
CA THR A 26 20.96 -23.07 -21.51
C THR A 26 20.66 -24.10 -22.59
N ALA A 27 20.37 -25.36 -22.23
CA ALA A 27 19.94 -26.40 -23.16
C ALA A 27 18.60 -26.07 -23.85
N GLN A 28 17.70 -25.39 -23.13
CA GLN A 28 16.41 -24.93 -23.66
C GLN A 28 16.50 -23.61 -24.46
N GLN A 29 17.70 -23.04 -24.60
CA GLN A 29 17.90 -21.70 -25.19
C GLN A 29 16.96 -20.65 -24.58
N ALA A 30 16.76 -20.73 -23.25
CA ALA A 30 15.93 -19.80 -22.51
C ALA A 30 16.41 -18.34 -22.71
N PRO A 31 15.50 -17.36 -22.68
CA PRO A 31 15.88 -15.97 -22.85
C PRO A 31 16.88 -15.54 -21.78
N ALA A 32 17.84 -14.69 -22.15
CA ALA A 32 18.90 -14.22 -21.25
C ALA A 32 18.36 -13.64 -19.93
N LYS A 33 17.15 -13.08 -19.94
CA LYS A 33 16.45 -12.57 -18.76
C LYS A 33 16.23 -13.64 -17.69
N GLU A 34 15.85 -14.85 -18.06
CA GLU A 34 15.59 -15.94 -17.10
C GLU A 34 16.89 -16.47 -16.49
N LEU A 35 17.95 -16.56 -17.30
CA LEU A 35 19.27 -16.93 -16.82
C LEU A 35 19.81 -15.88 -15.83
N LEU A 36 19.68 -14.60 -16.15
CA LEU A 36 20.08 -13.51 -15.26
C LEU A 36 19.27 -13.51 -13.95
N ALA A 37 17.96 -13.74 -14.01
CA ALA A 37 17.12 -13.85 -12.82
C ALA A 37 17.55 -15.02 -11.92
N LEU A 38 17.96 -16.15 -12.51
CA LEU A 38 18.47 -17.29 -11.75
C LEU A 38 19.83 -16.99 -11.10
N CYS A 39 20.72 -16.27 -11.81
CA CYS A 39 21.98 -15.78 -11.25
C CYS A 39 21.75 -14.81 -10.08
N ASP A 40 20.81 -13.87 -10.21
CA ASP A 40 20.42 -12.95 -9.13
C ASP A 40 19.86 -13.73 -7.93
N GLN A 41 19.00 -14.74 -8.15
CA GLN A 41 18.50 -15.58 -7.08
C GLN A 41 19.62 -16.34 -6.36
N LEU A 42 20.59 -16.88 -7.10
CA LEU A 42 21.77 -17.54 -6.53
C LEU A 42 22.59 -16.58 -5.68
N ARG A 43 22.89 -15.38 -6.20
CA ARG A 43 23.70 -14.36 -5.53
C ARG A 43 23.01 -13.79 -4.28
N ASP A 44 21.78 -13.31 -4.45
CA ASP A 44 21.13 -12.42 -3.47
C ASP A 44 20.37 -13.18 -2.38
N VAL A 45 19.96 -14.43 -2.66
CA VAL A 45 19.22 -15.27 -1.71
C VAL A 45 20.10 -16.39 -1.19
N HIS A 46 20.57 -17.25 -2.08
CA HIS A 46 21.16 -18.51 -1.67
C HIS A 46 22.57 -18.34 -1.08
N LEU A 47 23.48 -17.65 -1.77
CA LEU A 47 24.82 -17.37 -1.26
C LEU A 47 24.76 -16.51 0.00
N TRP A 48 23.89 -15.51 0.02
CA TRP A 48 23.66 -14.69 1.21
C TRP A 48 23.25 -15.51 2.44
N ASN A 49 22.29 -16.43 2.29
CA ASN A 49 21.84 -17.32 3.38
C ASN A 49 22.93 -18.27 3.87
N LEU A 50 23.91 -18.57 3.01
CA LEU A 50 25.09 -19.38 3.35
C LEU A 50 26.22 -18.55 3.96
N GLY A 51 26.04 -17.23 4.10
CA GLY A 51 27.06 -16.32 4.61
C GLY A 51 28.19 -16.08 3.60
N ILE A 52 27.90 -16.15 2.31
CA ILE A 52 28.85 -15.92 1.21
C ILE A 52 28.45 -14.65 0.47
N TYR A 53 29.41 -13.76 0.26
CA TYR A 53 29.29 -12.53 -0.51
C TYR A 53 30.19 -12.59 -1.74
N LEU A 54 29.64 -12.24 -2.91
CA LEU A 54 30.40 -12.07 -4.14
C LEU A 54 30.71 -10.59 -4.32
N GLU A 55 31.99 -10.25 -4.29
CA GLU A 55 32.48 -8.91 -4.59
C GLU A 55 33.00 -8.87 -6.02
N ASP A 56 32.30 -8.13 -6.88
CA ASP A 56 32.73 -7.91 -8.26
C ASP A 56 34.03 -7.11 -8.31
N ARG A 57 34.93 -7.51 -9.20
CA ARG A 57 36.20 -6.82 -9.44
C ARG A 57 36.16 -6.13 -10.80
N ASN A 58 36.70 -4.92 -10.83
CA ASN A 58 36.94 -4.24 -12.10
C ASN A 58 38.03 -5.00 -12.90
N ASN A 59 37.98 -4.90 -14.24
CA ASN A 59 38.92 -5.50 -15.19
C ASN A 59 38.68 -6.98 -15.56
N CYS A 60 37.41 -7.40 -15.67
CA CYS A 60 37.03 -8.76 -16.14
C CYS A 60 37.65 -9.91 -15.32
N GLN A 61 38.03 -9.65 -14.07
CA GLN A 61 38.51 -10.70 -13.18
C GLN A 61 37.33 -11.45 -12.55
N PRO A 62 37.49 -12.74 -12.21
CA PRO A 62 36.49 -13.46 -11.44
C PRO A 62 36.16 -12.71 -10.14
N ALA A 63 34.87 -12.72 -9.78
CA ALA A 63 34.41 -12.14 -8.52
C ALA A 63 35.12 -12.78 -7.32
N LEU A 64 35.42 -11.97 -6.31
CA LEU A 64 35.99 -12.47 -5.07
C LEU A 64 34.89 -13.03 -4.18
N VAL A 65 35.10 -14.27 -3.74
CA VAL A 65 34.24 -14.91 -2.74
C VAL A 65 34.73 -14.48 -1.36
N ARG A 66 33.93 -13.72 -0.62
CA ARG A 66 34.20 -13.35 0.78
C ARG A 66 33.14 -13.92 1.72
N PRO A 67 33.50 -14.26 2.97
CA PRO A 67 32.51 -14.47 4.02
C PRO A 67 31.70 -13.19 4.27
N LEU A 68 30.45 -13.36 4.70
CA LEU A 68 29.56 -12.24 4.97
C LEU A 68 29.94 -11.54 6.28
N ASP A 69 30.31 -10.26 6.17
CA ASP A 69 30.62 -9.44 7.33
C ASP A 69 29.35 -9.05 8.09
N LYS A 70 29.46 -8.94 9.42
CA LYS A 70 28.36 -8.48 10.30
C LYS A 70 27.82 -7.10 9.89
N LEU A 71 28.65 -6.26 9.29
CA LEU A 71 28.27 -4.94 8.79
C LEU A 71 27.33 -5.04 7.57
N LEU A 72 27.63 -5.95 6.63
CA LEU A 72 26.80 -6.17 5.43
C LEU A 72 25.42 -6.71 5.80
N ILE A 73 25.37 -7.62 6.78
CA ILE A 73 24.11 -8.17 7.31
C ILE A 73 23.24 -7.06 7.89
N LYS A 74 23.82 -6.19 8.73
CA LYS A 74 23.11 -5.06 9.33
C LYS A 74 22.63 -4.05 8.28
N ALA A 75 23.48 -3.69 7.33
CA ALA A 75 23.14 -2.74 6.28
C ALA A 75 21.94 -3.23 5.44
N ARG A 76 21.91 -4.52 5.08
CA ARG A 76 20.77 -5.10 4.36
C ARG A 76 19.51 -5.12 5.23
N ALA A 77 19.61 -5.50 6.50
CA ALA A 77 18.47 -5.50 7.42
C ALA A 77 17.89 -4.10 7.62
N GLU A 78 18.73 -3.06 7.71
CA GLU A 78 18.30 -1.66 7.80
C GLU A 78 17.60 -1.21 6.51
N GLN A 79 18.12 -1.58 5.34
CA GLN A 79 17.46 -1.28 4.06
C GLN A 79 16.11 -1.98 3.92
N GLU A 80 16.03 -3.27 4.27
CA GLU A 80 14.78 -4.04 4.23
C GLU A 80 13.76 -3.47 5.23
N ALA A 81 14.18 -3.10 6.43
CA ALA A 81 13.32 -2.43 7.41
C ALA A 81 12.83 -1.07 6.92
N ALA A 82 13.70 -0.26 6.30
CA ALA A 82 13.33 1.02 5.73
C ALA A 82 12.35 0.87 4.55
N HIS A 83 12.56 -0.13 3.69
CA HIS A 83 11.65 -0.42 2.58
C HIS A 83 10.30 -0.93 3.09
N ALA A 84 10.29 -1.82 4.09
CA ALA A 84 9.08 -2.31 4.73
C ALA A 84 8.31 -1.18 5.44
N ALA A 85 9.00 -0.28 6.14
CA ALA A 85 8.37 0.88 6.78
C ALA A 85 7.74 1.83 5.75
N LYS A 86 8.44 2.10 4.64
CA LYS A 86 7.90 2.92 3.54
C LYS A 86 6.70 2.25 2.88
N ALA A 87 6.74 0.95 2.66
CA ALA A 87 5.62 0.21 2.07
C ALA A 87 4.39 0.22 2.99
N LYS A 88 4.57 0.01 4.30
CA LYS A 88 3.49 0.10 5.29
C LYS A 88 2.90 1.51 5.36
N ALA A 89 3.75 2.54 5.43
CA ALA A 89 3.30 3.93 5.46
C ALA A 89 2.48 4.31 4.22
N LYS A 90 2.90 3.86 3.03
CA LYS A 90 2.12 4.06 1.80
C LYS A 90 0.76 3.38 1.85
N LEU A 91 0.71 2.12 2.27
CA LEU A 91 -0.55 1.37 2.39
C LEU A 91 -1.49 2.02 3.41
N GLU A 92 -0.99 2.51 4.54
CA GLU A 92 -1.79 3.21 5.55
C GLU A 92 -2.29 4.57 5.02
N GLN A 93 -1.48 5.30 4.25
CA GLN A 93 -1.90 6.55 3.60
C GLN A 93 -2.99 6.30 2.55
N GLU A 94 -2.80 5.32 1.67
CA GLU A 94 -3.77 4.94 0.64
C GLU A 94 -5.09 4.46 1.26
N ALA A 95 -5.03 3.66 2.33
CA ALA A 95 -6.22 3.24 3.06
C ALA A 95 -6.93 4.42 3.72
N GLY A 96 -6.18 5.35 4.34
CA GLY A 96 -6.74 6.55 4.95
C GLY A 96 -7.34 7.52 3.92
N GLU A 97 -6.76 7.63 2.74
CA GLU A 97 -7.32 8.39 1.61
C GLU A 97 -8.60 7.75 1.08
N ALA A 98 -8.59 6.44 0.89
CA ALA A 98 -9.77 5.70 0.44
C ALA A 98 -10.95 5.82 1.42
N GLU A 99 -10.70 5.74 2.73
CA GLU A 99 -11.75 5.95 3.75
C GLU A 99 -12.27 7.39 3.76
N ARG A 100 -11.38 8.40 3.66
CA ARG A 100 -11.79 9.81 3.55
C ARG A 100 -12.63 10.06 2.30
N ASP A 101 -12.25 9.47 1.17
CA ASP A 101 -12.98 9.60 -0.08
C ASP A 101 -14.36 8.93 -0.01
N LYS A 102 -14.47 7.76 0.65
CA LYS A 102 -15.78 7.12 0.91
C LYS A 102 -16.65 8.01 1.78
N GLU A 103 -16.13 8.51 2.91
CA GLU A 103 -16.89 9.40 3.79
C GLU A 103 -17.32 10.70 3.07
N LEU A 104 -16.46 11.26 2.22
CA LEU A 104 -16.80 12.44 1.43
C LEU A 104 -17.90 12.13 0.42
N ARG A 105 -17.86 10.97 -0.24
CA ARG A 105 -18.90 10.51 -1.17
C ARG A 105 -20.22 10.26 -0.45
N GLU A 106 -20.21 9.52 0.66
CA GLU A 106 -21.41 9.26 1.47
C GLU A 106 -22.04 10.56 1.95
N ARG A 107 -21.22 11.49 2.47
CA ARG A 107 -21.71 12.81 2.87
C ARG A 107 -22.23 13.60 1.67
N ALA A 108 -21.60 13.53 0.50
CA ALA A 108 -22.04 14.26 -0.67
C ALA A 108 -23.32 13.67 -1.30
N MET A 109 -23.60 12.38 -1.12
CA MET A 109 -24.84 11.73 -1.58
C MET A 109 -26.09 12.19 -0.81
N VAL A 110 -25.93 12.70 0.42
CA VAL A 110 -27.07 13.15 1.22
C VAL A 110 -27.72 14.37 0.57
N ASP A 111 -28.99 14.21 0.17
CA ASP A 111 -29.82 15.29 -0.37
C ASP A 111 -29.92 16.44 0.66
N PRO A 112 -29.53 17.68 0.30
CA PRO A 112 -29.65 18.86 1.16
C PRO A 112 -31.07 19.07 1.73
N LEU A 113 -32.12 18.61 1.04
CA LEU A 113 -33.52 18.70 1.49
C LEU A 113 -33.87 17.69 2.60
N LEU A 114 -33.14 16.58 2.69
CA LEU A 114 -33.37 15.52 3.67
C LEU A 114 -32.43 15.61 4.87
N MET A 115 -31.32 16.35 4.76
CA MET A 115 -30.29 16.40 5.81
C MET A 115 -30.80 16.88 7.18
N PHE A 116 -31.82 17.74 7.20
CA PHE A 116 -32.40 18.30 8.43
C PHE A 116 -33.74 17.70 8.82
N LYS A 117 -34.26 16.72 8.06
CA LYS A 117 -35.52 16.03 8.37
C LYS A 117 -35.29 14.93 9.42
N THR A 118 -34.80 15.34 10.58
CA THR A 118 -34.61 14.49 11.76
C THR A 118 -35.70 14.78 12.81
N SER A 119 -35.85 13.90 13.80
CA SER A 119 -36.82 14.05 14.91
C SER A 119 -36.60 15.28 15.80
N GLU A 120 -35.56 16.07 15.52
CA GLU A 120 -35.20 17.28 16.25
C GLU A 120 -35.99 18.52 15.82
N TYR A 121 -36.69 18.46 14.68
CA TYR A 121 -37.41 19.59 14.08
C TYR A 121 -38.81 19.18 13.65
N LEU A 122 -39.76 20.09 13.77
CA LEU A 122 -41.20 19.84 13.49
C LEU A 122 -41.64 20.42 12.15
N GLU A 123 -41.10 21.59 11.78
CA GLU A 123 -41.44 22.27 10.53
C GLU A 123 -40.19 22.73 9.79
N TRP A 124 -40.24 22.65 8.47
CA TRP A 124 -39.15 23.03 7.56
C TRP A 124 -39.64 24.00 6.49
N ASP A 125 -38.74 24.85 6.00
CA ASP A 125 -39.02 25.75 4.88
C ASP A 125 -38.99 25.02 3.53
N LYS A 126 -39.24 25.75 2.42
CA LYS A 126 -39.21 25.21 1.05
C LYS A 126 -37.85 24.63 0.63
N ASN A 127 -36.77 24.99 1.33
CA ASN A 127 -35.41 24.52 1.08
C ASN A 127 -35.01 23.36 2.01
N GLY A 128 -35.90 22.94 2.92
CA GLY A 128 -35.63 21.89 3.90
C GLY A 128 -34.93 22.39 5.18
N ILE A 129 -34.90 23.70 5.42
CA ILE A 129 -34.25 24.30 6.60
C ILE A 129 -35.26 24.35 7.77
N PRO A 130 -34.90 23.86 8.97
CA PRO A 130 -35.79 23.88 10.12
C PRO A 130 -36.25 25.27 10.53
N THR A 131 -37.56 25.45 10.65
CA THR A 131 -38.21 26.69 11.12
C THR A 131 -38.69 26.56 12.56
N VAL A 132 -39.12 25.36 12.97
CA VAL A 132 -39.62 25.06 14.33
C VAL A 132 -38.82 23.89 14.92
N ASP A 133 -38.37 24.05 16.16
CA ASP A 133 -37.67 23.00 16.91
C ASP A 133 -38.63 21.95 17.50
N ALA A 134 -38.10 20.82 17.99
CA ALA A 134 -38.89 19.75 18.61
C ALA A 134 -39.77 20.20 19.81
N ALA A 135 -39.50 21.38 20.39
CA ALA A 135 -40.27 21.94 21.50
C ALA A 135 -41.42 22.86 21.01
N GLY A 136 -41.59 23.03 19.70
CA GLY A 136 -42.59 23.92 19.11
C GLY A 136 -42.17 25.39 19.11
N ASN A 137 -40.91 25.70 19.41
CA ASN A 137 -40.40 27.08 19.40
C ASN A 137 -39.77 27.43 18.05
N VAL A 138 -39.96 28.69 17.64
CA VAL A 138 -39.32 29.21 16.43
C VAL A 138 -37.80 29.21 16.62
N VAL A 139 -37.09 28.62 15.65
CA VAL A 139 -35.63 28.53 15.70
C VAL A 139 -35.02 29.94 15.80
N SER A 140 -34.17 30.15 16.82
CA SER A 140 -33.47 31.43 17.03
C SER A 140 -32.70 31.88 15.79
N LYS A 141 -32.69 33.19 15.49
CA LYS A 141 -31.99 33.80 14.33
C LYS A 141 -30.53 33.34 14.20
N ASN A 142 -29.82 33.16 15.32
CA ASN A 142 -28.43 32.69 15.32
C ASN A 142 -28.30 31.21 14.94
N LYS A 143 -29.24 30.35 15.39
CA LYS A 143 -29.28 28.94 15.01
C LYS A 143 -29.68 28.78 13.55
N HIS A 144 -30.69 29.51 13.10
CA HIS A 144 -31.11 29.52 11.70
C HIS A 144 -29.97 29.91 10.76
N LYS A 145 -29.18 30.95 11.09
CA LYS A 145 -28.00 31.34 10.30
C LYS A 145 -26.91 30.24 10.24
N LYS A 146 -26.77 29.42 11.28
CA LYS A 146 -25.86 28.25 11.25
C LYS A 146 -26.39 27.15 10.33
N LEU A 147 -27.68 26.83 10.45
CA LEU A 147 -28.35 25.81 9.61
C LEU A 147 -28.28 26.19 8.12
N VAL A 148 -28.52 27.46 7.77
CA VAL A 148 -28.37 27.97 6.39
C VAL A 148 -26.94 27.78 5.88
N ARG A 149 -25.91 28.09 6.69
CA ARG A 149 -24.50 27.91 6.28
C ARG A 149 -24.12 26.44 6.11
N GLU A 150 -24.66 25.56 6.93
CA GLU A 150 -24.46 24.11 6.79
C GLU A 150 -25.16 23.58 5.54
N TRP A 151 -26.37 24.04 5.27
CA TRP A 151 -27.13 23.74 4.05
C TRP A 151 -26.38 24.18 2.79
N GLU A 152 -25.90 25.41 2.73
CA GLU A 152 -25.14 25.93 1.57
C GLU A 152 -23.87 25.10 1.30
N LYS A 153 -23.15 24.71 2.36
CA LYS A 153 -21.97 23.83 2.25
C LYS A 153 -22.32 22.42 1.77
N GLN A 154 -23.46 21.87 2.20
CA GLN A 154 -23.93 20.56 1.76
C GLN A 154 -24.42 20.61 0.31
N LYS A 155 -25.19 21.63 -0.05
CA LYS A 155 -25.66 21.87 -1.42
C LYS A 155 -24.50 21.95 -2.41
N LYS A 156 -23.46 22.74 -2.10
CA LYS A 156 -22.26 22.82 -2.95
C LYS A 156 -21.57 21.47 -3.13
N ARG A 157 -21.40 20.69 -2.05
CA ARG A 157 -20.82 19.33 -2.10
C ARG A 157 -21.66 18.36 -2.93
N HIS A 158 -22.99 18.42 -2.79
CA HIS A 158 -23.91 17.58 -3.55
C HIS A 158 -23.94 17.95 -5.04
N GLU A 159 -23.91 19.24 -5.37
CA GLU A 159 -23.82 19.73 -6.76
C GLU A 159 -22.49 19.29 -7.41
N GLU A 160 -21.36 19.43 -6.71
CA GLU A 160 -20.05 18.94 -7.18
C GLU A 160 -20.07 17.42 -7.41
N TRP A 161 -20.70 16.65 -6.51
CA TRP A 161 -20.85 15.21 -6.68
C TRP A 161 -21.73 14.85 -7.90
N LEU A 162 -22.85 15.54 -8.11
CA LEU A 162 -23.70 15.35 -9.28
C LEU A 162 -22.95 15.63 -10.59
N VAL A 163 -22.13 16.70 -10.61
CA VAL A 163 -21.28 17.01 -11.76
C VAL A 163 -20.27 15.87 -12.00
N MET A 164 -19.58 15.38 -10.96
CA MET A 164 -18.63 14.27 -11.09
C MET A 164 -19.29 12.95 -11.52
N GLN A 165 -20.54 12.68 -11.13
CA GLN A 165 -21.29 11.51 -11.60
C GLN A 165 -21.71 11.63 -13.08
N HIS A 166 -21.90 12.85 -13.59
CA HIS A 166 -22.26 13.09 -14.98
C HIS A 166 -21.04 13.18 -15.91
N THR A 167 -19.84 13.48 -15.39
CA THR A 167 -18.58 13.50 -16.17
C THR A 167 -17.79 12.20 -16.14
N ALA A 168 -18.18 11.21 -15.33
CA ALA A 168 -17.61 9.86 -15.32
C ALA A 168 -18.36 8.93 -16.30
#